data_AF-A0A0R3TIH0-F1
#
_entry.id   AF-A0A0R3TIH0-F1
#
_cell.length_a   1.000
_cell.length_b   1.000
_cell.length_c   1.000
_cell.angle_alpha   90.00
_cell.angle_beta   90.00
_cell.angle_gamma   90.00
#
_symmetry.space_group_name_H-M   'P 1'
#
loop_
_entity.id
_entity.type
_entity.pdbx_description
1 polymer ?
#
loop_
_entity_poly.entity_id
_entity_poly.type
_entity_poly.pdbx_seq_one_letter_code
_entity_poly.pdbx_strand_id
1 'polypeptide(L)'
;MTRKVPTKLSWNFKKADWPRFTYLLENKLHTSPLNSNQHPDKLCNYITNIMIRCAKKLFPRGKTKHYRVFWSKHLEEVKRKRVALSNTADQTERTEDVQAWRRQSAVLRQAILQAKRTSIDKFISNINYQSDSQRTFKFLRN
;
A
#
# COMPACT_ATOMS: atom_id res chain seq x y z
N MET A 1 -4.77 -18.20 24.18
CA MET A 1 -4.42 -18.10 22.74
C MET A 1 -4.96 -16.80 22.18
N THR A 2 -4.12 -15.85 21.78
CA THR A 2 -4.56 -14.54 21.25
C THR A 2 -4.99 -14.67 19.78
N ARG A 3 -6.26 -14.37 19.50
CA ARG A 3 -6.84 -14.41 18.15
C ARG A 3 -6.16 -13.36 17.27
N LYS A 4 -5.34 -13.77 16.30
CA LYS A 4 -4.73 -12.84 15.33
C LYS A 4 -5.84 -12.22 14.48
N VAL A 5 -6.04 -10.91 14.64
CA VAL A 5 -6.96 -10.14 13.79
C VAL A 5 -6.47 -10.24 12.34
N PRO A 6 -7.30 -10.68 11.38
CA PRO A 6 -6.89 -10.78 9.99
C PRO A 6 -6.50 -9.39 9.47
N THR A 7 -5.25 -9.25 9.06
CA THR A 7 -4.73 -7.98 8.54
C THR A 7 -5.39 -7.74 7.19
N LYS A 8 -6.25 -6.71 7.08
CA LYS A 8 -6.88 -6.32 5.80
C LYS A 8 -5.78 -6.16 4.74
N LEU A 9 -5.80 -7.02 3.71
CA LEU A 9 -4.91 -6.90 2.56
C LEU A 9 -5.35 -5.66 1.77
N SER A 10 -4.51 -4.62 1.78
CA SER A 10 -4.73 -3.42 0.98
C SER A 10 -4.53 -3.72 -0.50
N TRP A 11 -5.31 -3.05 -1.35
CA TRP A 11 -5.08 -3.04 -2.80
C TRP A 11 -3.78 -2.33 -3.13
N ASN A 12 -3.00 -2.89 -4.05
CA ASN A 12 -1.78 -2.24 -4.55
C ASN A 12 -2.08 -1.46 -5.83
N PHE A 13 -2.62 -0.25 -5.67
CA PHE A 13 -2.98 0.64 -6.78
C PHE A 13 -1.80 1.06 -7.65
N LYS A 14 -0.56 1.03 -7.12
CA LYS A 14 0.65 1.36 -7.89
C LYS A 14 1.01 0.29 -8.93
N LYS A 15 0.62 -0.97 -8.68
CA LYS A 15 0.83 -2.11 -9.59
C LYS A 15 -0.45 -2.50 -10.35
N ALA A 16 -1.49 -1.66 -10.27
CA ALA A 16 -2.71 -1.89 -11.00
C ALA A 16 -2.51 -1.68 -12.49
N ASP A 17 -3.02 -2.62 -13.29
CA ASP A 17 -3.13 -2.46 -14.74
C ASP A 17 -4.36 -1.60 -15.06
N TRP A 18 -4.18 -0.28 -15.00
CA TRP A 18 -5.24 0.71 -15.20
C TRP A 18 -5.84 0.68 -16.62
N PRO A 19 -5.05 0.62 -17.71
CA PRO A 19 -5.61 0.56 -19.06
C PRO A 19 -6.54 -0.64 -19.25
N ARG A 20 -6.11 -1.81 -18.78
CA ARG A 20 -6.93 -3.03 -18.86
C ARG A 20 -8.14 -2.99 -17.94
N PHE A 21 -8.06 -2.26 -16.83
CA PHE A 21 -9.19 -2.03 -15.93
C PHE A 21 -10.27 -1.19 -16.59
N THR A 22 -9.89 -0.07 -17.22
CA THR A 22 -10.82 0.80 -17.95
C THR A 22 -11.52 0.02 -19.05
N TYR A 23 -10.76 -0.68 -19.90
CA TYR A 23 -11.31 -1.50 -20.98
C TYR A 23 -12.29 -2.57 -20.47
N LEU A 24 -11.94 -3.29 -19.40
CA LEU A 24 -12.82 -4.32 -18.84
C LEU A 24 -14.06 -3.75 -18.13
N LEU A 25 -13.95 -2.55 -17.55
CA LEU A 25 -15.07 -1.88 -16.90
C LEU A 25 -16.06 -1.38 -17.96
N GLU A 26 -15.58 -0.67 -18.98
CA GLU A 26 -16.37 -0.16 -20.09
C GLU A 26 -17.12 -1.29 -20.79
N ASN A 27 -16.42 -2.36 -21.19
CA ASN A 27 -17.07 -3.50 -21.84
C ASN A 27 -18.20 -4.11 -20.99
N LYS A 28 -17.98 -4.24 -19.68
CA LYS A 28 -19.03 -4.79 -18.80
C LYS A 28 -20.20 -3.85 -18.62
N LEU A 29 -19.95 -2.55 -18.54
CA LEU A 29 -21.03 -1.56 -18.45
C LEU A 29 -21.82 -1.48 -19.75
N HIS A 30 -21.18 -1.56 -20.92
CA HIS A 30 -21.84 -1.59 -22.22
C HIS A 30 -22.70 -2.84 -22.44
N THR A 31 -22.27 -3.99 -21.92
CA THR A 31 -23.03 -5.25 -22.04
C THR A 31 -24.19 -5.31 -21.03
N SER A 32 -24.19 -4.45 -20.02
CA SER A 32 -25.19 -4.47 -18.95
C SER A 32 -26.29 -3.45 -19.23
N PRO A 33 -27.56 -3.87 -19.32
CA PRO A 33 -28.67 -2.93 -19.52
C PRO A 33 -28.86 -2.10 -18.24
N LEU A 34 -28.30 -0.89 -18.22
CA LEU A 34 -28.56 0.10 -17.17
C LEU A 34 -29.97 0.66 -17.41
N ASN A 35 -30.95 0.12 -16.69
CA ASN A 35 -32.32 0.58 -16.78
C ASN A 35 -32.51 1.85 -15.95
N SER A 36 -32.76 2.98 -16.61
CA SER A 36 -32.99 4.29 -16.00
C SER A 36 -34.21 4.35 -15.06
N ASN A 37 -35.09 3.35 -15.12
CA ASN A 37 -36.29 3.27 -14.28
C ASN A 37 -36.04 2.58 -12.93
N GLN A 38 -34.81 2.12 -12.67
CA GLN A 38 -34.45 1.53 -11.38
C GLN A 38 -34.14 2.59 -10.32
N HIS A 39 -34.43 2.25 -9.06
CA HIS A 39 -34.06 3.08 -7.92
C HIS A 39 -32.55 3.39 -7.94
N PRO A 40 -32.13 4.65 -7.74
CA PRO A 40 -30.74 5.08 -7.89
C PRO A 40 -29.78 4.27 -7.01
N ASP A 41 -30.14 3.95 -5.77
CA ASP A 41 -29.27 3.12 -4.90
C ASP A 41 -29.01 1.72 -5.44
N LYS A 42 -29.99 1.10 -6.11
CA LYS A 42 -29.81 -0.23 -6.72
C LYS A 42 -28.85 -0.14 -7.89
N LEU A 43 -28.95 0.92 -8.69
CA LEU A 43 -28.05 1.20 -9.80
C LEU A 43 -26.61 1.48 -9.30
N CYS A 44 -26.46 2.32 -8.27
CA CYS A 44 -25.19 2.60 -7.63
C CYS A 44 -24.54 1.34 -7.07
N ASN A 45 -25.30 0.49 -6.37
CA ASN A 45 -24.80 -0.78 -5.85
C ASN A 45 -24.38 -1.73 -6.98
N TYR A 46 -25.15 -1.79 -8.07
CA TYR A 46 -24.84 -2.61 -9.23
C TYR A 46 -23.52 -2.19 -9.90
N ILE A 47 -23.37 -0.90 -10.20
CA ILE A 47 -22.15 -0.33 -10.80
C ILE A 47 -20.95 -0.55 -9.86
N THR A 48 -21.13 -0.30 -8.57
CA THR A 48 -20.09 -0.53 -7.54
C THR A 48 -19.64 -2.00 -7.53
N ASN A 49 -20.58 -2.94 -7.63
CA ASN A 49 -20.26 -4.37 -7.67
C ASN A 49 -19.49 -4.75 -8.94
N ILE A 50 -19.82 -4.17 -10.10
CA ILE A 50 -19.06 -4.36 -11.35
C ILE A 50 -17.63 -3.84 -11.18
N MET A 51 -17.47 -2.62 -10.67
CA MET A 51 -16.17 -2.00 -10.41
C MET A 51 -15.32 -2.85 -9.46
N ILE A 52 -15.90 -3.31 -8.35
CA ILE A 52 -15.21 -4.19 -7.39
C ILE A 52 -14.79 -5.51 -8.03
N ARG A 53 -15.63 -6.12 -8.89
CA ARG A 53 -15.28 -7.36 -9.60
C ARG A 53 -14.12 -7.15 -10.58
N CYS A 54 -14.09 -6.03 -11.31
CA CYS A 54 -12.98 -5.68 -12.19
C CYS A 54 -11.70 -5.44 -11.39
N ALA A 55 -11.79 -4.69 -10.29
CA ALA A 55 -10.65 -4.42 -9.40
C ALA A 55 -10.07 -5.71 -8.81
N LYS A 56 -10.91 -6.66 -8.39
CA LYS A 56 -10.48 -8.01 -7.92
C LYS A 56 -9.69 -8.80 -8.95
N LYS A 57 -9.98 -8.63 -10.23
CA LYS A 57 -9.28 -9.37 -11.29
C LYS A 57 -7.92 -8.77 -11.63
N LEU A 58 -7.77 -7.45 -11.51
CA LEU A 58 -6.64 -6.72 -12.09
C LEU A 58 -5.71 -6.11 -11.05
N PHE A 59 -6.18 -5.89 -9.83
CA PHE A 59 -5.36 -5.23 -8.81
C PHE A 59 -4.74 -6.30 -7.90
N PRO A 60 -3.40 -6.36 -7.83
CA PRO A 60 -2.74 -7.24 -6.88
C PRO A 60 -3.17 -6.89 -5.46
N ARG A 61 -3.58 -7.91 -4.69
CA ARG A 61 -3.87 -7.76 -3.27
C ARG A 61 -2.62 -7.99 -2.44
N GLY A 62 -2.42 -7.11 -1.47
CA GLY A 62 -1.38 -7.24 -0.46
C GLY A 62 -0.21 -6.29 -0.64
N LYS A 63 0.59 -6.23 0.43
CA LYS A 63 1.86 -5.51 0.46
C LYS A 63 2.93 -6.41 -0.14
N THR A 64 3.93 -5.83 -0.80
CA THR A 64 5.15 -6.56 -1.19
C THR A 64 5.65 -7.33 0.03
N LYS A 65 5.60 -8.66 -0.02
CA LYS A 65 6.13 -9.50 1.06
C LYS A 65 7.66 -9.43 1.00
N HIS A 66 8.29 -9.38 2.18
CA HIS A 66 9.74 -9.55 2.38
C HIS A 66 10.67 -8.40 2.00
N TYR A 67 10.21 -7.15 1.94
CA TYR A 67 11.16 -6.04 1.93
C TYR A 67 11.74 -5.85 3.35
N ARG A 68 12.86 -6.54 3.64
CA ARG A 68 13.46 -6.61 4.99
C ARG A 68 14.76 -5.83 5.16
N VAL A 69 15.42 -5.42 4.08
CA VAL A 69 16.82 -4.96 4.12
C VAL A 69 17.06 -3.86 5.17
N PHE A 70 16.13 -2.90 5.31
CA PHE A 70 16.21 -1.85 6.32
C PHE A 70 15.08 -1.85 7.37
N TRP A 71 14.14 -2.80 7.32
CA TRP A 71 12.93 -2.73 8.15
C TRP A 71 13.17 -3.23 9.58
N SER A 72 13.30 -2.30 10.53
CA SER A 72 13.51 -2.62 11.95
C SER A 72 12.21 -2.60 12.76
N LYS A 73 12.23 -3.17 13.98
CA LYS A 73 11.09 -3.08 14.93
C LYS A 73 10.73 -1.62 15.24
N HIS A 74 11.73 -0.76 15.35
CA HIS A 74 11.56 0.68 15.56
C HIS A 74 10.74 1.34 14.44
N LEU A 75 11.05 1.05 13.16
CA LEU A 75 10.26 1.59 12.05
C LEU A 75 8.82 1.11 12.05
N GLU A 76 8.58 -0.15 12.44
CA GLU A 76 7.24 -0.68 12.57
C GLU A 76 6.44 0.05 13.67
N GLU A 77 7.07 0.38 14.80
CA GLU A 77 6.46 1.18 15.87
C GLU A 77 6.13 2.60 15.42
N VAL A 78 7.08 3.30 14.77
CA VAL A 78 6.87 4.66 14.23
C VAL A 78 5.71 4.66 13.22
N LYS A 79 5.62 3.63 12.39
CA LYS A 79 4.53 3.45 11.43
C LYS A 79 3.19 3.16 12.11
N ARG A 80 3.15 2.32 13.14
CA ARG A 80 1.92 2.06 13.92
C ARG A 80 1.40 3.34 14.55
N LYS A 81 2.28 4.14 15.16
CA LYS A 81 1.93 5.47 15.71
C LYS A 81 1.32 6.37 14.63
N ARG A 82 1.93 6.43 13.44
CA ARG A 82 1.40 7.20 12.30
C ARG A 82 0.01 6.73 11.85
N VAL A 83 -0.22 5.42 11.83
CA VAL A 83 -1.53 4.85 11.44
C VAL A 83 -2.59 5.17 12.49
N ALA A 84 -2.27 5.06 13.77
CA ALA A 84 -3.19 5.44 14.85
C ALA A 84 -3.61 6.91 14.71
N LEU A 85 -2.66 7.83 14.51
CA LEU A 85 -2.95 9.26 14.31
C LEU A 85 -3.76 9.53 13.03
N SER A 86 -3.55 8.76 11.95
CA SER A 86 -4.36 8.86 10.74
C SER A 86 -5.81 8.52 11.02
N ASN A 87 -6.06 7.40 11.72
CA ASN A 87 -7.42 6.98 12.05
C ASN A 87 -8.12 7.99 12.96
N THR A 88 -7.40 8.61 13.90
CA THR A 88 -7.93 9.67 14.75
C THR A 88 -8.26 10.93 13.93
N ALA A 89 -7.35 11.38 13.06
CA ALA A 89 -7.60 12.55 12.21
C ALA A 89 -8.81 12.35 11.27
N ASP A 90 -9.00 11.13 10.75
CA ASP A 90 -10.15 10.78 9.92
C ASP A 90 -11.49 10.79 10.69
N GLN A 91 -11.45 10.71 12.03
CA GLN A 91 -12.65 10.69 12.89
C GLN A 91 -13.00 12.05 13.49
N THR A 92 -12.00 12.85 13.88
CA THR A 92 -12.23 14.03 14.72
C THR A 92 -12.38 15.33 13.94
N GLU A 93 -12.06 15.38 12.64
CA GLU A 93 -12.03 16.60 11.78
C GLU A 93 -11.22 17.80 12.33
N ARG A 94 -10.53 17.65 13.48
CA ARG A 94 -9.75 18.70 14.13
C ARG A 94 -8.43 18.95 13.41
N THR A 95 -8.10 20.23 13.22
CA THR A 95 -6.84 20.66 12.61
C THR A 95 -5.61 20.17 13.38
N GLU A 96 -5.69 20.10 14.71
CA GLU A 96 -4.60 19.62 15.58
C GLU A 96 -4.23 18.17 15.30
N ASP A 97 -5.23 17.30 15.14
CA ASP A 97 -5.05 15.87 14.86
C ASP A 97 -4.41 15.67 13.47
N VAL A 98 -4.82 16.47 12.49
CA VAL A 98 -4.21 16.49 11.15
C VAL A 98 -2.75 16.96 11.22
N GLN A 99 -2.44 17.99 12.01
CA GLN A 99 -1.08 18.46 12.21
C GLN A 99 -0.20 17.39 12.88
N ALA A 100 -0.70 16.73 13.93
CA ALA A 100 0.00 15.63 14.61
C ALA A 100 0.29 14.47 13.65
N TRP A 101 -0.68 14.07 12.83
CA TRP A 101 -0.50 13.06 11.80
C TRP A 101 0.54 13.46 10.73
N ARG A 102 0.54 14.72 10.29
CA ARG A 102 1.53 15.24 9.32
C ARG A 102 2.94 15.25 9.90
N ARG A 103 3.12 15.71 11.14
CA ARG A 103 4.41 15.65 11.86
C ARG A 103 4.93 14.22 11.96
N GLN A 104 4.08 13.29 12.40
CA GLN A 104 4.47 11.88 12.51
C GLN A 104 4.75 11.24 11.15
N SER A 105 4.05 11.67 10.10
CA SER A 105 4.33 11.24 8.72
C SER A 105 5.70 11.72 8.23
N ALA A 106 6.12 12.93 8.59
CA ALA A 106 7.46 13.45 8.29
C ALA A 106 8.55 12.66 9.03
N VAL A 107 8.36 12.41 10.34
CA VAL A 107 9.26 11.58 11.16
C VAL A 107 9.42 10.18 10.56
N LEU A 108 8.32 9.53 10.18
CA LEU A 108 8.37 8.21 9.55
C LEU A 108 9.15 8.24 8.23
N ARG A 109 8.95 9.26 7.39
CA ARG A 109 9.70 9.41 6.12
C ARG A 109 11.20 9.56 6.39
N GLN A 110 11.57 10.41 7.34
CA GLN A 110 12.97 10.61 7.73
C GLN A 110 13.60 9.32 8.26
N ALA A 111 12.92 8.61 9.17
CA ALA A 111 13.42 7.36 9.72
C ALA A 111 13.59 6.28 8.65
N ILE A 112 12.67 6.18 7.68
CA ILE A 112 12.81 5.27 6.54
C ILE A 112 14.02 5.62 5.68
N LEU A 113 14.22 6.92 5.38
CA LEU A 113 15.37 7.37 4.60
C LEU A 113 16.69 7.06 5.31
N GLN A 114 16.75 7.31 6.62
CA GLN A 114 17.95 7.02 7.41
C GLN A 114 18.24 5.52 7.45
N ALA A 115 17.22 4.69 7.71
CA ALA A 115 17.39 3.25 7.73
C ALA A 115 17.85 2.69 6.36
N LYS A 116 17.34 3.24 5.25
CA LYS A 116 17.83 2.91 3.91
C LYS A 116 19.32 3.20 3.77
N ARG A 117 19.74 4.42 4.09
CA ARG A 117 21.15 4.84 4.01
C ARG A 117 22.03 3.93 4.85
N THR A 118 21.71 3.77 6.13
CA THR A 118 22.47 2.90 7.04
C THR A 118 22.54 1.45 6.56
N SER A 119 21.48 0.92 5.93
CA SER A 119 21.51 -0.43 5.35
C SER A 119 22.45 -0.56 4.15
N ILE A 120 22.54 0.48 3.32
CA ILE A 120 23.45 0.55 2.18
C ILE A 120 24.88 0.74 2.68
N ASP A 121 25.11 1.66 3.62
CA ASP A 121 26.44 1.92 4.20
C ASP A 121 27.00 0.65 4.84
N LYS A 122 26.17 -0.08 5.60
CA LYS A 122 26.53 -1.37 6.19
C LYS A 122 26.79 -2.46 5.15
N PHE A 123 26.10 -2.40 4.00
CA PHE A 123 26.33 -3.33 2.91
C PHE A 123 27.66 -3.04 2.22
N ILE A 124 27.93 -1.77 1.90
CA ILE A 124 29.18 -1.31 1.27
C ILE A 124 30.39 -1.58 2.17
N SER A 125 30.27 -1.36 3.49
CA SER A 125 31.40 -1.60 4.41
C SER A 125 31.76 -3.07 4.59
N ASN A 126 30.90 -4.01 4.16
CA ASN A 126 31.05 -5.45 4.34
C ASN A 126 31.17 -6.22 3.02
N ILE A 127 31.41 -5.53 1.90
CA ILE A 127 31.51 -6.16 0.58
C ILE A 127 32.95 -6.28 0.14
N ASN A 128 33.35 -7.47 -0.32
CA ASN A 128 34.61 -7.65 -1.03
C ASN A 128 34.35 -7.68 -2.54
N TYR A 129 34.88 -6.69 -3.26
CA TYR A 129 34.69 -6.53 -4.70
C TYR A 129 35.11 -7.76 -5.52
N GLN A 130 36.13 -8.49 -5.07
CA GLN A 130 36.68 -9.63 -5.82
C GLN A 130 35.82 -10.90 -5.71
N SER A 131 35.10 -11.10 -4.60
CA SER A 131 34.38 -12.35 -4.33
C SER A 131 32.86 -12.20 -4.26
N ASP A 132 32.34 -11.00 -3.98
CA ASP A 132 30.92 -10.79 -3.62
C ASP A 132 30.04 -10.29 -4.79
N SER A 133 30.44 -10.53 -6.04
CA SER A 133 29.69 -10.10 -7.22
C SER A 133 28.24 -10.61 -7.22
N GLN A 134 28.02 -11.90 -6.95
CA GLN A 134 26.66 -12.49 -6.87
C GLN A 134 25.81 -11.91 -5.73
N ARG A 135 26.45 -11.58 -4.60
CA ARG A 135 25.78 -10.98 -3.43
C ARG A 135 25.31 -9.56 -3.75
N THR A 136 26.12 -8.80 -4.50
CA THR A 136 25.78 -7.49 -5.04
C THR A 136 24.56 -7.54 -5.97
N PHE A 137 24.57 -8.47 -6.93
CA PHE A 137 23.44 -8.66 -7.85
C PHE A 137 22.13 -8.98 -7.13
N LYS A 138 22.18 -9.83 -6.09
CA LYS A 138 21.00 -10.15 -5.26
C LYS A 138 20.51 -8.95 -4.45
N PHE A 139 21.40 -8.09 -3.97
CA PHE A 139 21.05 -6.88 -3.22
C PHE A 139 20.33 -5.86 -4.12
N LEU A 140 20.81 -5.66 -5.35
CA LEU A 140 20.24 -4.70 -6.31
C LEU A 140 18.90 -5.13 -6.91
N ARG A 141 18.62 -6.45 -6.97
CA ARG A 141 17.39 -6.99 -7.57
C ARG A 141 16.17 -7.00 -6.63
N ASN A 142 16.37 -6.74 -5.33
CA ASN A 142 15.33 -6.75 -4.28
C ASN A 142 14.69 -5.37 -4.04
#